data_AF-A0A7D7QG97-F1
#
_entry.id   AF-A0A7D7QG97-F1
#
_cell.length_a   1.000
_cell.length_b   1.000
_cell.length_c   1.000
_cell.angle_alpha   90.00
_cell.angle_beta   90.00
_cell.angle_gamma   90.00
#
_symmetry.space_group_name_H-M   'P 1'
#
loop_
_entity.id
_entity.type
_entity.pdbx_description
1 polymer ?
#
loop_
_entity_poly.entity_id
_entity_poly.type
_entity_poly.pdbx_seq_one_letter_code
_entity_poly.pdbx_strand_id
1 'polypeptide(L)'
;MTSSASFDTLESLQADIAELIARLPTLKNRQFIQQALATIVRLADSEIERLDWKILSAALADMERGFELFYDYRHVRKVTIFGSARLAADTPEYQMALEFAHAVSQLGFMVMTGGGGGIMQAGHEGAGRENSFGLNIQLPFEQEANPFIEGDPKLIHFKYFFTRKLFLLKESDAVALFPGGFGTQDEAFECMTLSQTGKFGPVPLVLIDRPGGDYWRSWSEYIDKQLVQNGLVSPEDPSLYTVTDNLDVACDAITRFYQVYHSSRYVGDQLVIRLKTDISDALVEQLNADFSDIIVKGRIEKSQALPQEAQDETVGLPRLILYFNQRDLGRLYQMIATINQMGTPSAEDAAHPERK
;
A
#
# COMPACT_ATOMS: atom_id res chain seq x y z
N MET A 1 -28.13 15.52 41.50
CA MET A 1 -27.99 16.95 41.09
C MET A 1 -26.69 17.19 40.32
N THR A 2 -26.22 16.23 39.49
CA THR A 2 -24.92 16.33 38.78
C THR A 2 -25.05 16.29 37.25
N SER A 3 -26.25 16.07 36.68
CA SER A 3 -26.39 15.98 35.23
C SER A 3 -26.58 17.33 34.53
N SER A 4 -27.26 18.32 35.13
CA SER A 4 -27.54 19.59 34.41
C SER A 4 -26.27 20.38 34.08
N ALA A 5 -25.26 20.36 34.95
CA ALA A 5 -23.98 21.05 34.72
C ALA A 5 -23.09 20.39 33.65
N SER A 6 -23.23 19.08 33.41
CA SER A 6 -22.47 18.39 32.35
C SER A 6 -23.09 18.61 30.96
N PHE A 7 -24.43 18.73 30.88
CA PHE A 7 -25.12 19.06 29.64
C PHE A 7 -24.83 20.50 29.19
N ASP A 8 -24.87 21.48 30.10
CA ASP A 8 -24.54 22.89 29.80
C ASP A 8 -23.10 23.06 29.30
N THR A 9 -22.16 22.22 29.77
CA THR A 9 -20.75 22.28 29.36
C THR A 9 -20.49 21.62 28.01
N LEU A 10 -21.23 20.57 27.64
CA LEU A 10 -21.13 19.91 26.34
C LEU A 10 -21.80 20.72 25.22
N GLU A 11 -22.95 21.34 25.48
CA GLU A 11 -23.58 22.27 24.54
C GLU A 11 -22.71 23.52 24.32
N SER A 12 -22.11 24.06 25.38
CA SER A 12 -21.11 25.14 25.28
C SER A 12 -19.91 24.70 24.45
N LEU A 13 -19.37 23.49 24.68
CA LEU A 13 -18.23 22.97 23.93
C LEU A 13 -18.53 22.76 22.44
N GLN A 14 -19.75 22.31 22.10
CA GLN A 14 -20.21 22.22 20.72
C GLN A 14 -20.27 23.60 20.06
N ALA A 15 -20.80 24.60 20.77
CA ALA A 15 -20.84 25.98 20.29
C ALA A 15 -19.41 26.56 20.13
N ASP A 16 -18.52 26.32 21.09
CA ASP A 16 -17.12 26.78 21.06
C ASP A 16 -16.34 26.14 19.91
N ILE A 17 -16.55 24.85 19.63
CA ILE A 17 -15.93 24.16 18.49
C ILE A 17 -16.52 24.65 17.17
N ALA A 18 -17.82 24.89 17.09
CA ALA A 18 -18.44 25.49 15.92
C ALA A 18 -17.89 26.90 15.65
N GLU A 19 -17.70 27.71 16.71
CA GLU A 19 -17.10 29.03 16.62
C GLU A 19 -15.63 28.95 16.22
N LEU A 20 -14.86 28.02 16.80
CA LEU A 20 -13.47 27.78 16.44
C LEU A 20 -13.36 27.36 14.96
N ILE A 21 -14.20 26.45 14.49
CA ILE A 21 -14.28 26.04 13.08
C ILE A 21 -14.73 27.20 12.16
N ALA A 22 -15.59 28.10 12.65
CA ALA A 22 -15.99 29.31 11.92
C ALA A 22 -14.83 30.33 11.82
N ARG A 23 -13.95 30.37 12.83
CA ARG A 23 -12.73 31.17 12.89
C ARG A 23 -11.54 30.57 12.13
N LEU A 24 -11.70 29.41 11.49
CA LEU A 24 -10.69 28.75 10.63
C LEU A 24 -10.97 28.87 9.11
N PRO A 25 -11.40 30.02 8.54
CA PRO A 25 -11.85 30.10 7.14
C PRO A 25 -10.73 29.91 6.10
N THR A 26 -9.46 29.83 6.51
CA THR A 26 -8.30 29.76 5.61
C THR A 26 -7.53 28.44 5.66
N LEU A 27 -7.98 27.44 6.44
CA LEU A 27 -7.26 26.16 6.54
C LEU A 27 -7.58 25.23 5.36
N LYS A 28 -6.52 24.72 4.73
CA LYS A 28 -6.59 23.58 3.81
C LYS A 28 -7.24 22.40 4.55
N ASN A 29 -8.10 21.64 3.85
CA ASN A 29 -8.80 20.46 4.39
C ASN A 29 -9.84 20.72 5.51
N ARG A 30 -10.37 21.95 5.62
CA ARG A 30 -11.37 22.36 6.63
C ARG A 30 -12.52 21.37 6.85
N GLN A 31 -13.10 20.83 5.77
CA GLN A 31 -14.23 19.90 5.85
C GLN A 31 -13.89 18.65 6.67
N PHE A 32 -12.72 18.07 6.45
CA PHE A 32 -12.27 16.86 7.17
C PHE A 32 -11.94 17.17 8.63
N ILE A 33 -11.31 18.31 8.91
CA ILE A 33 -11.02 18.77 10.27
C ILE A 33 -12.33 18.95 11.06
N GLN A 34 -13.31 19.64 10.47
CA GLN A 34 -14.62 19.85 11.08
C GLN A 34 -15.33 18.52 11.36
N GLN A 35 -15.30 17.58 10.41
CA GLN A 35 -15.91 16.27 10.58
C GLN A 35 -15.25 15.47 11.71
N ALA A 36 -13.92 15.50 11.82
CA ALA A 36 -13.18 14.81 12.88
C ALA A 36 -13.52 15.39 14.27
N LEU A 37 -13.44 16.71 14.43
CA LEU A 37 -13.77 17.39 15.69
C LEU A 37 -15.22 17.14 16.11
N ALA A 38 -16.17 17.29 15.19
CA ALA A 38 -17.58 17.03 15.47
C ALA A 38 -17.81 15.58 15.91
N THR A 39 -17.04 14.62 15.38
CA THR A 39 -17.13 13.21 15.79
C THR A 39 -16.65 13.02 17.22
N ILE A 40 -15.50 13.60 17.59
CA ILE A 40 -14.97 13.51 18.97
C ILE A 40 -15.96 14.09 19.98
N VAL A 41 -16.60 15.22 19.65
CA VAL A 41 -17.59 15.86 20.54
C VAL A 41 -18.84 14.99 20.72
N ARG A 42 -19.36 14.40 19.64
CA ARG A 42 -20.50 13.47 19.74
C ARG A 42 -20.16 12.24 20.61
N LEU A 43 -18.92 11.76 20.53
CA LEU A 43 -18.45 10.66 21.36
C LEU A 43 -18.37 11.09 22.84
N ALA A 44 -17.97 12.33 23.14
CA ALA A 44 -17.91 12.86 24.50
C ALA A 44 -19.29 13.00 25.18
N ASP A 45 -20.34 13.21 24.39
CA ASP A 45 -21.73 13.27 24.86
C ASP A 45 -22.40 11.88 24.99
N SER A 46 -21.72 10.83 24.53
CA SER A 46 -22.22 9.44 24.56
C SER A 46 -21.68 8.66 25.76
N GLU A 47 -22.43 7.66 26.24
CA GLU A 47 -21.97 6.72 27.27
C GLU A 47 -20.94 5.73 26.70
N ILE A 48 -19.71 6.19 26.50
CA ILE A 48 -18.61 5.40 25.96
C ILE A 48 -17.69 4.91 27.09
N GLU A 49 -17.30 3.64 27.04
CA GLU A 49 -16.43 3.07 28.05
C GLU A 49 -15.02 3.63 27.99
N ARG A 50 -14.31 3.60 29.13
CA ARG A 50 -12.91 4.04 29.21
C ARG A 50 -12.01 3.28 28.23
N LEU A 51 -12.30 2.02 27.94
CA LEU A 51 -11.50 1.21 27.01
C LEU A 51 -11.59 1.75 25.58
N ASP A 52 -12.78 2.12 25.12
CA ASP A 52 -13.00 2.68 23.79
C ASP A 52 -12.27 4.00 23.61
N TRP A 53 -12.29 4.87 24.63
CA TRP A 53 -11.49 6.10 24.63
C TRP A 53 -9.99 5.84 24.53
N LYS A 54 -9.48 4.79 25.17
CA LYS A 54 -8.08 4.38 25.04
C LYS A 54 -7.74 3.83 23.66
N ILE A 55 -8.69 3.18 22.98
CA ILE A 55 -8.54 2.73 21.60
C ILE A 55 -8.49 3.93 20.67
N LEU A 56 -9.47 4.82 20.74
CA LEU A 56 -9.56 6.00 19.89
C LEU A 56 -8.33 6.91 20.02
N SER A 57 -7.96 7.29 21.26
CA SER A 57 -6.85 8.21 21.50
C SER A 57 -5.51 7.65 21.02
N ALA A 58 -5.22 6.37 21.31
CA ALA A 58 -3.98 5.77 20.85
C ALA A 58 -3.97 5.50 19.34
N ALA A 59 -5.11 5.17 18.72
CA ALA A 59 -5.19 5.02 17.27
C ALA A 59 -4.97 6.37 16.55
N LEU A 60 -5.51 7.46 17.10
CA LEU A 60 -5.25 8.81 16.58
C LEU A 60 -3.77 9.18 16.70
N ALA A 61 -3.12 8.89 17.82
CA ALA A 61 -1.69 9.12 18.00
C ALA A 61 -0.80 8.24 17.10
N ASP A 62 -1.22 7.00 16.81
CA ASP A 62 -0.56 6.15 15.81
C ASP A 62 -0.70 6.74 14.40
N MET A 63 -1.89 7.22 14.04
CA MET A 63 -2.17 7.83 12.74
C MET A 63 -1.42 9.15 12.54
N GLU A 64 -1.42 10.03 13.54
CA GLU A 64 -0.67 11.29 13.52
C GLU A 64 0.81 11.06 13.23
N ARG A 65 1.48 10.22 14.05
CA ARG A 65 2.91 9.89 13.90
C ARG A 65 3.22 9.31 12.52
N GLY A 66 2.37 8.39 12.03
CA GLY A 66 2.54 7.82 10.70
C GLY A 66 2.41 8.86 9.59
N PHE A 67 1.38 9.72 9.63
CA PHE A 67 1.20 10.76 8.61
C PHE A 67 2.35 11.77 8.59
N GLU A 68 2.82 12.19 9.76
CA GLU A 68 3.96 13.11 9.86
C GLU A 68 5.24 12.50 9.30
N LEU A 69 5.56 11.26 9.70
CA LEU A 69 6.79 10.60 9.23
C LEU A 69 6.81 10.45 7.71
N PHE A 70 5.72 9.97 7.12
CA PHE A 70 5.69 9.66 5.69
C PHE A 70 5.47 10.89 4.80
N TYR A 71 5.08 12.03 5.35
CA TYR A 71 4.76 13.22 4.56
C TYR A 71 5.91 13.64 3.64
N ASP A 72 7.14 13.71 4.17
CA ASP A 72 8.31 14.14 3.40
C ASP A 72 8.80 13.10 2.39
N TYR A 73 8.38 11.85 2.55
CA TYR A 73 8.75 10.72 1.68
C TYR A 73 7.62 10.31 0.73
N ARG A 74 6.51 11.06 0.67
CA ARG A 74 5.33 10.71 -0.14
C ARG A 74 5.62 10.55 -1.64
N HIS A 75 6.71 11.16 -2.12
CA HIS A 75 7.13 11.10 -3.52
C HIS A 75 8.06 9.93 -3.82
N VAL A 76 8.62 9.26 -2.79
CA VAL A 76 9.57 8.17 -2.94
C VAL A 76 8.83 6.84 -2.85
N ARG A 77 9.03 5.98 -3.85
CA ARG A 77 8.41 4.64 -3.87
C ARG A 77 8.99 3.74 -2.79
N LYS A 78 8.15 2.88 -2.21
CA LYS A 78 8.56 1.99 -1.12
C LYS A 78 8.18 0.54 -1.39
N VAL A 79 9.08 -0.37 -1.04
CA VAL A 79 8.83 -1.82 -1.02
C VAL A 79 8.66 -2.25 0.43
N THR A 80 7.52 -2.86 0.77
CA THR A 80 7.37 -3.50 2.08
C THR A 80 7.83 -4.94 2.02
N ILE A 81 8.71 -5.32 2.94
CA ILE A 81 9.22 -6.68 3.07
C ILE A 81 8.59 -7.35 4.29
N PHE A 82 7.98 -8.51 4.06
CA PHE A 82 7.44 -9.39 5.07
C PHE A 82 8.16 -10.74 5.06
N GLY A 83 8.31 -11.36 6.23
CA GLY A 83 8.88 -12.70 6.35
C GLY A 83 9.12 -13.10 7.81
N SER A 84 9.72 -14.26 8.01
CA SER A 84 9.96 -14.80 9.35
C SER A 84 10.82 -13.89 10.22
N ALA A 85 10.37 -13.64 11.45
CA ALA A 85 11.18 -13.00 12.49
C ALA A 85 12.25 -13.92 13.11
N ARG A 86 12.27 -15.21 12.73
CA ARG A 86 13.02 -16.28 13.42
C ARG A 86 14.17 -16.87 12.62
N LEU A 87 14.29 -16.53 11.34
CA LEU A 87 15.37 -17.06 10.50
C LEU A 87 16.69 -16.36 10.85
N ALA A 88 17.75 -17.14 11.00
CA ALA A 88 19.07 -16.62 11.34
C ALA A 88 19.75 -15.99 10.12
N ALA A 89 20.77 -15.16 10.36
CA ALA A 89 21.47 -14.44 9.31
C ALA A 89 22.18 -15.37 8.30
N ASP A 90 22.54 -16.59 8.70
CA ASP A 90 23.22 -17.57 7.86
C ASP A 90 22.26 -18.41 7.00
N THR A 91 20.94 -18.24 7.12
CA THR A 91 20.00 -19.02 6.29
C THR A 91 19.91 -18.45 4.88
N PRO A 92 19.69 -19.29 3.85
CA PRO A 92 19.57 -18.81 2.48
C PRO A 92 18.40 -17.83 2.26
N GLU A 93 17.29 -17.97 3.00
CA GLU A 93 16.16 -17.05 2.94
C GLU A 93 16.53 -15.66 3.45
N TYR A 94 17.36 -15.58 4.50
CA TYR A 94 17.86 -14.31 5.02
C TYR A 94 18.75 -13.62 3.99
N GLN A 95 19.70 -14.36 3.42
CA GLN A 95 20.59 -13.83 2.38
C GLN A 95 19.81 -13.38 1.14
N MET A 96 18.81 -14.15 0.71
CA MET A 96 17.91 -13.77 -0.38
C MET A 96 17.17 -12.45 -0.09
N ALA A 97 16.69 -12.26 1.13
CA ALA A 97 16.01 -11.02 1.52
C ALA A 97 16.96 -9.81 1.62
N LEU A 98 18.18 -10.03 2.10
CA LEU A 98 19.23 -9.01 2.15
C LEU A 98 19.61 -8.55 0.74
N GLU A 99 19.91 -9.50 -0.15
CA GLU A 99 20.28 -9.22 -1.54
C GLU A 99 19.13 -8.54 -2.30
N PHE A 100 17.89 -8.99 -2.10
CA PHE A 100 16.71 -8.33 -2.66
C PHE A 100 16.58 -6.88 -2.18
N ALA A 101 16.68 -6.64 -0.87
CA ALA A 101 16.57 -5.31 -0.29
C ALA A 101 17.67 -4.37 -0.80
N HIS A 102 18.89 -4.89 -0.93
CA HIS A 102 19.99 -4.18 -1.57
C HIS A 102 19.64 -3.81 -3.01
N ALA A 103 19.21 -4.77 -3.84
CA ALA A 103 18.87 -4.53 -5.23
C ALA A 103 17.75 -3.48 -5.41
N VAL A 104 16.64 -3.58 -4.68
CA VAL A 104 15.54 -2.61 -4.80
C VAL A 104 15.95 -1.21 -4.30
N SER A 105 16.85 -1.12 -3.33
CA SER A 105 17.40 0.17 -2.91
C SER A 105 18.30 0.83 -3.97
N GLN A 106 19.07 0.03 -4.72
CA GLN A 106 19.85 0.55 -5.86
C GLN A 106 18.95 1.03 -7.00
N LEU A 107 17.73 0.47 -7.09
CA LEU A 107 16.66 0.93 -7.97
C LEU A 107 15.88 2.14 -7.41
N GLY A 108 16.33 2.75 -6.31
CA GLY A 108 15.73 3.98 -5.78
C GLY A 108 14.48 3.77 -4.91
N PHE A 109 14.13 2.53 -4.57
CA PHE A 109 13.07 2.27 -3.60
C PHE A 109 13.60 2.37 -2.17
N MET A 110 12.79 2.93 -1.28
CA MET A 110 12.99 2.73 0.16
C MET A 110 12.35 1.41 0.59
N VAL A 111 12.89 0.79 1.63
CA VAL A 111 12.41 -0.48 2.18
C VAL A 111 11.68 -0.22 3.49
N MET A 112 10.49 -0.82 3.65
CA MET A 112 9.76 -0.83 4.91
C MET A 112 9.68 -2.25 5.45
N THR A 113 9.91 -2.42 6.76
CA THR A 113 9.69 -3.70 7.42
C THR A 113 9.01 -3.52 8.77
N GLY A 114 8.67 -4.63 9.40
CA GLY A 114 8.17 -4.63 10.77
C GLY A 114 9.21 -4.28 11.84
N GLY A 115 10.49 -4.11 11.47
CA GLY A 115 11.55 -3.68 12.38
C GLY A 115 12.09 -4.74 13.34
N GLY A 116 11.58 -5.98 13.32
CA GLY A 116 12.12 -7.07 14.16
C GLY A 116 13.34 -7.78 13.55
N GLY A 117 13.70 -8.93 14.13
CA GLY A 117 14.76 -9.81 13.64
C GLY A 117 14.41 -10.58 12.35
N GLY A 118 15.29 -11.50 11.95
CA GLY A 118 15.10 -12.37 10.78
C GLY A 118 14.96 -11.61 9.46
N ILE A 119 14.00 -11.97 8.62
CA ILE A 119 13.80 -11.35 7.30
C ILE A 119 13.60 -9.82 7.39
N MET A 120 12.92 -9.34 8.43
CA MET A 120 12.74 -7.90 8.64
C MET A 120 14.09 -7.20 8.87
N GLN A 121 15.01 -7.85 9.57
CA GLN A 121 16.37 -7.36 9.74
C GLN A 121 17.15 -7.43 8.43
N ALA A 122 17.06 -8.53 7.69
CA ALA A 122 17.69 -8.66 6.37
C ALA A 122 17.28 -7.52 5.42
N GLY A 123 15.99 -7.14 5.46
CA GLY A 123 15.47 -6.00 4.71
C GLY A 123 16.16 -4.67 5.04
N HIS A 124 16.32 -4.36 6.33
CA HIS A 124 17.02 -3.14 6.74
C HIS A 124 18.52 -3.20 6.50
N GLU A 125 19.14 -4.36 6.71
CA GLU A 125 20.57 -4.58 6.48
C GLU A 125 20.93 -4.37 5.00
N GLY A 126 20.16 -4.98 4.09
CA GLY A 126 20.39 -4.88 2.65
C GLY A 126 20.15 -3.48 2.08
N ALA A 127 19.06 -2.83 2.50
CA ALA A 127 18.72 -1.48 2.04
C ALA A 127 19.61 -0.39 2.64
N GLY A 128 20.16 -0.64 3.82
CA GLY A 128 20.85 0.34 4.64
C GLY A 128 19.90 1.27 5.40
N ARG A 129 20.42 1.89 6.46
CA ARG A 129 19.65 2.72 7.41
C ARG A 129 18.94 3.92 6.75
N GLU A 130 19.61 4.60 5.82
CA GLU A 130 19.05 5.78 5.14
C GLU A 130 17.81 5.44 4.30
N ASN A 131 17.76 4.24 3.72
CA ASN A 131 16.66 3.79 2.86
C ASN A 131 15.61 2.96 3.60
N SER A 132 15.66 2.86 4.92
CA SER A 132 14.82 1.93 5.69
C SER A 132 13.77 2.63 6.56
N PHE A 133 12.55 2.06 6.64
CA PHE A 133 11.54 2.42 7.63
C PHE A 133 11.20 1.21 8.51
N GLY A 134 11.15 1.42 9.81
CA GLY A 134 10.71 0.41 10.78
C GLY A 134 9.32 0.71 11.30
N LEU A 135 8.34 -0.13 11.00
CA LEU A 135 6.99 -0.03 11.56
C LEU A 135 6.84 -1.16 12.59
N ASN A 136 7.33 -0.93 13.80
CA ASN A 136 7.33 -1.91 14.89
C ASN A 136 5.98 -1.87 15.64
N ILE A 137 5.67 -2.91 16.41
CA ILE A 137 4.47 -3.05 17.22
C ILE A 137 4.85 -3.20 18.70
N GLN A 138 4.18 -2.47 19.58
CA GLN A 138 4.37 -2.61 21.02
C GLN A 138 3.76 -3.93 21.50
N LEU A 139 4.61 -4.85 21.93
CA LEU A 139 4.19 -6.12 22.51
C LEU A 139 4.55 -6.17 24.01
N PRO A 140 3.80 -6.95 24.83
CA PRO A 140 4.12 -7.12 26.26
C PRO A 140 5.47 -7.80 26.51
N PHE A 141 5.96 -8.55 25.53
CA PHE A 141 7.29 -9.14 25.48
C PHE A 141 8.14 -8.36 24.46
N GLU A 142 9.43 -8.25 24.74
CA GLU A 142 10.31 -7.36 23.98
C GLU A 142 10.43 -7.81 22.51
N GLN A 143 9.86 -7.03 21.61
CA GLN A 143 10.24 -7.03 20.20
C GLN A 143 11.15 -5.82 19.99
N GLU A 144 12.41 -5.97 20.40
CA GLU A 144 13.46 -4.98 20.13
C GLU A 144 13.53 -4.69 18.63
N ALA A 145 13.77 -3.43 18.27
CA ALA A 145 14.03 -3.15 16.87
C ALA A 145 15.40 -3.71 16.51
N ASN A 146 15.56 -4.12 15.26
CA ASN A 146 16.84 -4.64 14.82
C ASN A 146 17.92 -3.54 14.80
N PRO A 147 19.22 -3.91 14.94
CA PRO A 147 20.31 -2.93 15.07
C PRO A 147 20.43 -1.93 13.92
N PHE A 148 19.90 -2.27 12.74
CA PHE A 148 20.01 -1.44 11.54
C PHE A 148 19.06 -0.23 11.55
N ILE A 149 17.96 -0.29 12.31
CA ILE A 149 16.99 0.81 12.42
C ILE A 149 16.82 1.35 13.85
N GLU A 150 17.37 0.65 14.85
CA GLU A 150 17.31 1.09 16.25
C GLU A 150 17.85 2.53 16.41
N GLY A 151 17.04 3.37 17.06
CA GLY A 151 17.31 4.80 17.27
C GLY A 151 17.11 5.71 16.05
N ASP A 152 16.67 5.19 14.89
CA ASP A 152 16.40 6.01 13.70
C ASP A 152 15.04 6.74 13.81
N PRO A 153 14.91 8.02 13.38
CA PRO A 153 13.63 8.72 13.34
C PRO A 153 12.56 8.06 12.45
N LYS A 154 12.97 7.20 11.50
CA LYS A 154 12.08 6.41 10.63
C LYS A 154 11.56 5.12 11.29
N LEU A 155 11.84 4.92 12.57
CA LEU A 155 11.28 3.84 13.40
C LEU A 155 10.05 4.33 14.18
N ILE A 156 8.87 3.79 13.87
CA ILE A 156 7.65 4.03 14.63
C ILE A 156 7.27 2.78 15.42
N HIS A 157 6.95 2.98 16.71
CA HIS A 157 6.31 1.97 17.54
C HIS A 157 4.80 2.22 17.58
N PHE A 158 4.05 1.43 16.82
CA PHE A 158 2.60 1.41 16.82
C PHE A 158 2.09 0.71 18.07
N LYS A 159 0.94 1.16 18.57
CA LYS A 159 0.26 0.49 19.68
C LYS A 159 -0.73 -0.56 19.20
N TYR A 160 -1.40 -0.32 18.08
CA TYR A 160 -2.37 -1.26 17.53
C TYR A 160 -1.92 -1.88 16.21
N PHE A 161 -2.27 -3.15 16.01
CA PHE A 161 -1.98 -3.87 14.77
C PHE A 161 -2.67 -3.24 13.56
N PHE A 162 -3.93 -2.80 13.69
CA PHE A 162 -4.68 -2.28 12.55
C PHE A 162 -4.14 -0.94 12.02
N THR A 163 -3.64 -0.06 12.90
CA THR A 163 -2.97 1.19 12.48
C THR A 163 -1.64 0.87 11.82
N ARG A 164 -0.87 -0.07 12.37
CA ARG A 164 0.39 -0.54 11.75
C ARG A 164 0.17 -1.12 10.36
N LYS A 165 -0.80 -2.03 10.20
CA LYS A 165 -1.18 -2.66 8.93
C LYS A 165 -1.61 -1.63 7.89
N LEU A 166 -2.41 -0.64 8.32
CA LEU A 166 -2.78 0.48 7.48
C LEU A 166 -1.55 1.16 6.86
N PHE A 167 -0.53 1.52 7.65
CA PHE A 167 0.65 2.20 7.12
C PHE A 167 1.57 1.29 6.30
N LEU A 168 1.72 0.01 6.69
CA LEU A 168 2.47 -0.96 5.89
C LEU A 168 1.91 -1.05 4.47
N LEU A 169 0.59 -1.01 4.28
CA LEU A 169 -0.01 -1.06 2.95
C LEU A 169 -0.15 0.31 2.28
N LYS A 170 -0.67 1.32 2.99
CA LYS A 170 -0.89 2.67 2.44
C LYS A 170 0.38 3.27 1.84
N GLU A 171 1.52 3.03 2.47
CA GLU A 171 2.81 3.59 2.07
C GLU A 171 3.59 2.66 1.13
N SER A 172 3.06 1.47 0.81
CA SER A 172 3.68 0.54 -0.13
C SER A 172 3.33 0.85 -1.58
N ASP A 173 4.35 0.85 -2.42
CA ASP A 173 4.23 0.81 -3.87
C ASP A 173 4.70 -0.55 -4.43
N ALA A 174 5.12 -1.48 -3.58
CA ALA A 174 5.34 -2.89 -3.89
C ALA A 174 5.38 -3.69 -2.58
N VAL A 175 5.07 -4.99 -2.65
CA VAL A 175 5.16 -5.89 -1.50
C VAL A 175 6.00 -7.10 -1.86
N ALA A 176 6.96 -7.44 -1.01
CA ALA A 176 7.78 -8.63 -1.12
C ALA A 176 7.58 -9.54 0.10
N LEU A 177 7.21 -10.79 -0.16
CA LEU A 177 6.87 -11.80 0.83
C LEU A 177 7.91 -12.93 0.78
N PHE A 178 8.66 -13.12 1.86
CA PHE A 178 9.60 -14.23 2.04
C PHE A 178 9.00 -15.29 2.98
N PRO A 179 9.54 -16.53 3.01
CA PRO A 179 9.04 -17.59 3.89
C PRO A 179 8.88 -17.14 5.34
N GLY A 180 7.72 -17.45 5.92
CA GLY A 180 7.30 -16.88 7.19
C GLY A 180 6.29 -17.73 7.97
N GLY A 181 5.95 -17.23 9.16
CA GLY A 181 4.92 -17.84 10.03
C GLY A 181 3.56 -17.19 9.85
N PHE A 182 2.73 -17.27 10.89
CA PHE A 182 1.37 -16.70 10.87
C PHE A 182 1.34 -15.19 10.60
N GLY A 183 2.30 -14.42 11.11
CA GLY A 183 2.35 -12.98 10.80
C GLY A 183 2.54 -12.70 9.30
N THR A 184 3.42 -13.43 8.65
CA THR A 184 3.63 -13.29 7.19
C THR A 184 2.41 -13.75 6.40
N GLN A 185 1.76 -14.83 6.82
CA GLN A 185 0.54 -15.33 6.17
C GLN A 185 -0.65 -14.36 6.37
N ASP A 186 -0.78 -13.75 7.54
CA ASP A 186 -1.76 -12.71 7.83
C ASP A 186 -1.59 -11.52 6.87
N GLU A 187 -0.37 -10.99 6.74
CA GLU A 187 -0.06 -9.92 5.78
C GLU A 187 -0.25 -10.36 4.31
N ALA A 188 0.10 -11.59 3.97
CA ALA A 188 -0.10 -12.12 2.62
C ALA A 188 -1.59 -12.14 2.25
N PHE A 189 -2.44 -12.74 3.08
CA PHE A 189 -3.88 -12.80 2.81
C PHE A 189 -4.56 -11.44 2.90
N GLU A 190 -4.09 -10.54 3.77
CA GLU A 190 -4.58 -9.16 3.81
C GLU A 190 -4.26 -8.42 2.50
N CYS A 191 -3.02 -8.52 2.00
CA CYS A 191 -2.62 -7.95 0.71
C CYS A 191 -3.49 -8.49 -0.44
N MET A 192 -3.69 -9.81 -0.50
CA MET A 192 -4.52 -10.42 -1.55
C MET A 192 -5.97 -9.95 -1.46
N THR A 193 -6.57 -9.98 -0.27
CA THR A 193 -7.97 -9.58 -0.06
C THR A 193 -8.20 -8.11 -0.40
N LEU A 194 -7.30 -7.22 0.01
CA LEU A 194 -7.42 -5.79 -0.28
C LEU A 194 -7.12 -5.48 -1.75
N SER A 195 -6.23 -6.21 -2.40
CA SER A 195 -5.98 -6.09 -3.84
C SER A 195 -7.18 -6.56 -4.66
N GLN A 196 -7.75 -7.72 -4.31
CA GLN A 196 -8.93 -8.30 -4.93
C GLN A 196 -10.16 -7.38 -4.80
N THR A 197 -10.30 -6.69 -3.67
CA THR A 197 -11.43 -5.79 -3.41
C THR A 197 -11.19 -4.34 -3.84
N GLY A 198 -10.05 -4.05 -4.47
CA GLY A 198 -9.67 -2.70 -4.91
C GLY A 198 -9.47 -1.70 -3.77
N LYS A 199 -9.16 -2.19 -2.57
CA LYS A 199 -8.85 -1.38 -1.37
C LYS A 199 -7.36 -1.14 -1.16
N PHE A 200 -6.51 -1.85 -1.89
CA PHE A 200 -5.07 -1.65 -1.96
C PHE A 200 -4.59 -1.83 -3.40
N GLY A 201 -3.71 -0.94 -3.85
CA GLY A 201 -3.13 -0.99 -5.19
C GLY A 201 -4.03 -0.47 -6.32
N PRO A 202 -3.69 -0.78 -7.58
CA PRO A 202 -2.75 -1.83 -8.03
C PRO A 202 -1.27 -1.58 -7.68
N VAL A 203 -0.59 -2.61 -7.14
CA VAL A 203 0.87 -2.63 -6.87
C VAL A 203 1.42 -4.03 -7.14
N PRO A 204 2.71 -4.22 -7.45
CA PRO A 204 3.29 -5.55 -7.63
C PRO A 204 3.47 -6.27 -6.29
N LEU A 205 3.00 -7.52 -6.20
CA LEU A 205 3.21 -8.43 -5.07
C LEU A 205 4.14 -9.56 -5.53
N VAL A 206 5.30 -9.70 -4.90
CA VAL A 206 6.29 -10.75 -5.22
C VAL A 206 6.48 -11.68 -4.02
N LEU A 207 6.30 -12.98 -4.24
CA LEU A 207 6.46 -14.05 -3.27
C LEU A 207 7.79 -14.73 -3.59
N ILE A 208 8.80 -14.48 -2.77
CA ILE A 208 10.20 -14.77 -3.05
C ILE A 208 10.65 -15.94 -2.19
N ASP A 209 11.01 -17.05 -2.82
CA ASP A 209 11.69 -18.18 -2.21
C ASP A 209 13.21 -18.04 -2.32
N ARG A 210 13.96 -18.77 -1.49
CA ARG A 210 15.38 -19.02 -1.78
C ARG A 210 15.50 -19.86 -3.07
N PRO A 211 16.62 -19.83 -3.81
CA PRO A 211 16.82 -20.68 -4.98
C PRO A 211 16.51 -22.16 -4.71
N GLY A 212 15.61 -22.74 -5.52
CA GLY A 212 15.13 -24.11 -5.36
C GLY A 212 14.24 -24.36 -4.13
N GLY A 213 13.79 -23.31 -3.45
CA GLY A 213 12.74 -23.37 -2.44
C GLY A 213 11.36 -23.59 -3.05
N ASP A 214 10.44 -24.10 -2.23
CA ASP A 214 9.09 -24.46 -2.65
C ASP A 214 7.99 -23.90 -1.74
N TYR A 215 8.32 -23.04 -0.77
CA TYR A 215 7.36 -22.54 0.22
C TYR A 215 6.18 -21.83 -0.47
N TRP A 216 6.46 -20.89 -1.36
CA TRP A 216 5.42 -20.13 -2.05
C TRP A 216 4.84 -20.87 -3.26
N ARG A 217 5.59 -21.80 -3.86
CA ARG A 217 5.08 -22.68 -4.90
C ARG A 217 4.01 -23.61 -4.33
N SER A 218 4.30 -24.31 -3.23
CA SER A 218 3.31 -25.15 -2.52
C SER A 218 2.13 -24.33 -2.00
N TRP A 219 2.36 -23.10 -1.54
CA TRP A 219 1.27 -22.19 -1.16
C TRP A 219 0.38 -21.85 -2.36
N SER A 220 0.95 -21.50 -3.51
CA SER A 220 0.19 -21.17 -4.73
C SER A 220 -0.57 -22.37 -5.27
N GLU A 221 0.00 -23.58 -5.21
CA GLU A 221 -0.70 -24.83 -5.53
C GLU A 221 -1.91 -25.07 -4.61
N TYR A 222 -1.81 -24.72 -3.32
CA TYR A 222 -2.95 -24.76 -2.41
C TYR A 222 -4.02 -23.74 -2.82
N ILE A 223 -3.64 -22.50 -3.17
CA ILE A 223 -4.57 -21.46 -3.62
C ILE A 223 -5.32 -21.91 -4.87
N ASP A 224 -4.62 -22.44 -5.86
CA ASP A 224 -5.24 -22.97 -7.06
C ASP A 224 -6.21 -24.12 -6.72
N LYS A 225 -5.71 -25.14 -6.02
CA LYS A 225 -6.48 -26.35 -5.73
C LYS A 225 -7.70 -26.09 -4.84
N GLN A 226 -7.55 -25.25 -3.81
CA GLN A 226 -8.58 -25.10 -2.78
C GLN A 226 -9.45 -23.88 -2.98
N LEU A 227 -8.91 -22.79 -3.52
CA LEU A 227 -9.67 -21.56 -3.69
C LEU A 227 -10.16 -21.40 -5.12
N VAL A 228 -9.28 -21.52 -6.12
CA VAL A 228 -9.66 -21.30 -7.53
C VAL A 228 -10.56 -22.43 -8.04
N GLN A 229 -10.13 -23.69 -7.93
CA GLN A 229 -10.89 -24.84 -8.47
C GLN A 229 -12.26 -25.04 -7.78
N ASN A 230 -12.40 -24.57 -6.54
CA ASN A 230 -13.67 -24.60 -5.81
C ASN A 230 -14.51 -23.31 -5.99
N GLY A 231 -14.06 -22.35 -6.80
CA GLY A 231 -14.78 -21.11 -7.08
C GLY A 231 -14.91 -20.16 -5.88
N LEU A 232 -13.97 -20.21 -4.94
CA LEU A 232 -13.93 -19.32 -3.78
C LEU A 232 -13.24 -17.98 -4.09
N VAL A 233 -12.46 -17.94 -5.17
CA VAL A 233 -11.80 -16.75 -5.74
C VAL A 233 -11.91 -16.82 -7.28
N SER A 234 -11.68 -15.70 -7.96
CA SER A 234 -11.71 -15.68 -9.43
C SER A 234 -10.50 -16.42 -10.02
N PRO A 235 -10.64 -17.06 -11.20
CA PRO A 235 -9.51 -17.76 -11.83
C PRO A 235 -8.36 -16.83 -12.22
N GLU A 236 -8.59 -15.52 -12.31
CA GLU A 236 -7.57 -14.52 -12.59
C GLU A 236 -6.90 -13.92 -11.35
N ASP A 237 -7.39 -14.19 -10.13
CA ASP A 237 -6.79 -13.68 -8.89
C ASP A 237 -5.32 -14.11 -8.67
N PRO A 238 -4.85 -15.27 -9.18
CA PRO A 238 -3.42 -15.57 -9.22
C PRO A 238 -2.57 -14.55 -10.02
N SER A 239 -3.18 -13.71 -10.86
CA SER A 239 -2.49 -12.62 -11.57
C SER A 239 -2.11 -11.45 -10.66
N LEU A 240 -2.62 -11.42 -9.41
CA LEU A 240 -2.31 -10.38 -8.43
C LEU A 240 -0.87 -10.48 -7.90
N TYR A 241 -0.21 -11.63 -8.07
CA TYR A 241 1.09 -11.89 -7.48
C TYR A 241 2.03 -12.70 -8.37
N THR A 242 3.32 -12.60 -8.13
CA THR A 242 4.38 -13.36 -8.81
C THR A 242 5.11 -14.24 -7.81
N VAL A 243 5.16 -15.55 -8.04
CA VAL A 243 5.98 -16.49 -7.26
C VAL A 243 7.31 -16.73 -7.98
N THR A 244 8.41 -16.56 -7.27
CA THR A 244 9.75 -16.73 -7.84
C THR A 244 10.77 -17.16 -6.79
N ASP A 245 11.83 -17.85 -7.21
CA ASP A 245 13.02 -18.15 -6.42
C ASP A 245 14.28 -17.46 -7.02
N ASN A 246 14.05 -16.46 -7.88
CA ASN A 246 15.08 -15.70 -8.59
C ASN A 246 14.87 -14.19 -8.36
N LEU A 247 15.94 -13.51 -7.92
CA LEU A 247 15.96 -12.08 -7.62
C LEU A 247 15.72 -11.20 -8.84
N ASP A 248 16.27 -11.56 -10.00
CA ASP A 248 16.10 -10.79 -11.23
C ASP A 248 14.62 -10.77 -11.62
N VAL A 249 13.95 -11.92 -11.52
CA VAL A 249 12.49 -12.03 -11.76
C VAL A 249 11.70 -11.18 -10.77
N ALA A 250 12.08 -11.17 -9.48
CA ALA A 250 11.40 -10.37 -8.48
C ALA A 250 11.57 -8.86 -8.73
N CYS A 251 12.79 -8.41 -9.02
CA CYS A 251 13.09 -7.01 -9.32
C CYS A 251 12.42 -6.58 -10.63
N ASP A 252 12.46 -7.42 -11.67
CA ASP A 252 11.79 -7.17 -12.95
C ASP A 252 10.28 -7.07 -12.79
N ALA A 253 9.66 -7.93 -11.97
CA ALA A 253 8.23 -7.84 -11.68
C ALA A 253 7.85 -6.48 -11.08
N ILE A 254 8.69 -5.92 -10.19
CA ILE A 254 8.46 -4.62 -9.57
C ILE A 254 8.73 -3.47 -10.55
N THR A 255 9.87 -3.47 -11.23
CA THR A 255 10.26 -2.36 -12.12
C THR A 255 9.39 -2.29 -13.36
N ARG A 256 9.08 -3.45 -13.98
CA ARG A 256 8.23 -3.51 -15.17
C ARG A 256 6.79 -3.11 -14.87
N PHE A 257 6.30 -3.34 -13.64
CA PHE A 257 4.96 -2.89 -13.24
C PHE A 257 4.80 -1.36 -13.36
N TYR A 258 5.88 -0.61 -13.21
CA TYR A 258 5.90 0.85 -13.33
C TYR A 258 6.60 1.35 -14.60
N GLN A 259 6.73 0.51 -15.63
CA GLN A 259 7.39 0.88 -16.88
C GLN A 259 6.58 1.91 -17.66
N VAL A 260 5.27 1.67 -17.81
CA VAL A 260 4.32 2.57 -18.50
C VAL A 260 3.23 3.00 -17.54
N TYR A 261 2.67 2.07 -16.78
CA TYR A 261 1.71 2.36 -15.75
C TYR A 261 2.36 3.23 -14.66
N HIS A 262 1.70 4.33 -14.31
CA HIS A 262 2.15 5.22 -13.25
C HIS A 262 1.34 5.00 -11.97
N SER A 263 0.03 5.20 -12.07
CA SER A 263 -0.94 5.05 -10.99
C SER A 263 -2.36 5.02 -11.56
N SER A 264 -3.36 4.72 -10.72
CA SER A 264 -4.77 4.81 -11.10
C SER A 264 -5.64 5.29 -9.95
N ARG A 265 -6.76 5.95 -10.29
CA ARG A 265 -7.76 6.39 -9.31
C ARG A 265 -9.15 6.43 -9.93
N TYR A 266 -10.18 6.44 -9.09
CA TYR A 266 -11.54 6.70 -9.53
C TYR A 266 -11.83 8.21 -9.57
N VAL A 267 -12.50 8.65 -10.64
CA VAL A 267 -13.13 9.97 -10.75
C VAL A 267 -14.60 9.74 -11.11
N GLY A 268 -15.48 9.84 -10.12
CA GLY A 268 -16.86 9.37 -10.28
C GLY A 268 -16.88 7.84 -10.45
N ASP A 269 -17.49 7.38 -11.53
CA ASP A 269 -17.59 5.97 -11.92
C ASP A 269 -16.50 5.53 -12.92
N GLN A 270 -15.61 6.45 -13.33
CA GLN A 270 -14.52 6.16 -14.25
C GLN A 270 -13.25 5.80 -13.48
N LEU A 271 -12.60 4.71 -13.87
CA LEU A 271 -11.22 4.43 -13.53
C LEU A 271 -10.33 5.24 -14.48
N VAL A 272 -9.49 6.10 -13.91
CA VAL A 272 -8.46 6.86 -14.62
C VAL A 272 -7.13 6.19 -14.37
N ILE A 273 -6.51 5.65 -15.42
CA ILE A 273 -5.15 5.10 -15.39
C ILE A 273 -4.20 6.15 -15.95
N ARG A 274 -3.20 6.53 -15.17
CA ARG A 274 -2.15 7.46 -15.56
C ARG A 274 -0.97 6.65 -16.11
N LEU A 275 -0.40 7.13 -17.20
CA LEU A 275 0.73 6.52 -17.87
C LEU A 275 1.91 7.47 -17.86
N LYS A 276 3.13 6.93 -17.76
CA LYS A 276 4.37 7.70 -17.90
C LYS A 276 4.60 8.15 -19.34
N THR A 277 4.23 7.29 -20.28
CA THR A 277 4.37 7.54 -21.72
C THR A 277 3.03 7.31 -22.42
N ASP A 278 2.80 8.04 -23.51
CA ASP A 278 1.60 7.84 -24.31
C ASP A 278 1.65 6.51 -25.06
N ILE A 279 0.49 5.90 -25.31
CA ILE A 279 0.38 4.65 -26.08
C ILE A 279 -0.34 4.90 -27.41
N SER A 280 -0.02 4.08 -28.42
CA SER A 280 -0.61 4.24 -29.75
C SER A 280 -2.09 3.82 -29.79
N ASP A 281 -2.85 4.38 -30.72
CA ASP A 281 -4.27 4.05 -30.90
C ASP A 281 -4.50 2.57 -31.21
N ALA A 282 -3.56 1.93 -31.94
CA ALA A 282 -3.60 0.49 -32.20
C ALA A 282 -3.53 -0.34 -30.91
N LEU A 283 -2.76 0.11 -29.91
CA LEU A 283 -2.69 -0.54 -28.60
C LEU A 283 -3.99 -0.33 -27.82
N VAL A 284 -4.60 0.85 -27.91
CA VAL A 284 -5.89 1.11 -27.28
C VAL A 284 -6.98 0.20 -27.85
N GLU A 285 -6.99 -0.02 -29.16
CA GLU A 285 -7.91 -0.96 -29.80
C GLU A 285 -7.63 -2.42 -29.37
N GLN A 286 -6.36 -2.80 -29.20
CA GLN A 286 -6.00 -4.11 -28.65
C GLN A 286 -6.51 -4.28 -27.22
N LEU A 287 -6.32 -3.28 -26.35
CA LEU A 287 -6.85 -3.30 -24.98
C LEU A 287 -8.38 -3.43 -24.96
N ASN A 288 -9.06 -2.73 -25.87
CA ASN A 288 -10.51 -2.83 -26.01
C ASN A 288 -10.97 -4.22 -26.47
N ALA A 289 -10.22 -4.88 -27.36
CA ALA A 289 -10.52 -6.25 -27.77
C ALA A 289 -10.29 -7.24 -26.62
N ASP A 290 -9.13 -7.14 -25.95
CA ASP A 290 -8.67 -8.13 -24.98
C ASP A 290 -9.35 -8.01 -23.62
N PHE A 291 -9.83 -6.82 -23.22
CA PHE A 291 -10.37 -6.55 -21.87
C PHE A 291 -11.81 -6.03 -21.89
N SER A 292 -12.55 -6.25 -22.98
CA SER A 292 -13.97 -5.84 -23.08
C SER A 292 -14.86 -6.45 -22.00
N ASP A 293 -14.51 -7.61 -21.46
CA ASP A 293 -15.21 -8.33 -20.40
C ASP A 293 -15.26 -7.58 -19.06
N ILE A 294 -14.31 -6.67 -18.82
CA ILE A 294 -14.25 -5.87 -17.59
C ILE A 294 -14.75 -4.43 -17.74
N ILE A 295 -15.30 -4.08 -18.92
CA ILE A 295 -15.84 -2.75 -19.22
C ILE A 295 -17.36 -2.77 -19.11
N VAL A 296 -17.92 -2.02 -18.15
CA VAL A 296 -19.39 -1.98 -17.95
C VAL A 296 -20.11 -1.04 -18.92
N LYS A 297 -19.40 -0.06 -19.46
CA LYS A 297 -19.97 0.95 -20.37
C LYS A 297 -18.89 1.55 -21.26
N GLY A 298 -19.23 1.78 -22.52
CA GLY A 298 -18.34 2.44 -23.46
C GLY A 298 -17.15 1.57 -23.83
N ARG A 299 -15.96 2.17 -23.86
CA ARG A 299 -14.69 1.54 -24.22
C ARG A 299 -13.55 2.20 -23.44
N ILE A 300 -12.36 1.63 -23.50
CA ILE A 300 -11.12 2.25 -23.03
C ILE A 300 -10.75 3.37 -24.00
N GLU A 301 -10.55 4.58 -23.49
CA GLU A 301 -10.26 5.77 -24.29
C GLU A 301 -9.07 6.54 -23.75
N LYS A 302 -8.30 7.17 -24.64
CA LYS A 302 -7.27 8.14 -24.25
C LYS A 302 -7.93 9.42 -23.77
N SER A 303 -7.39 10.02 -22.72
CA SER A 303 -7.89 11.28 -22.18
C SER A 303 -6.75 12.20 -21.75
N GLN A 304 -7.07 13.49 -21.65
CA GLN A 304 -6.30 14.45 -20.85
C GLN A 304 -6.74 14.39 -19.38
N ALA A 305 -6.09 15.18 -18.51
CA ALA A 305 -6.51 15.32 -17.12
C ALA A 305 -7.98 15.76 -17.02
N LEU A 306 -8.75 15.07 -16.18
CA LEU A 306 -10.13 15.47 -15.89
C LEU A 306 -10.12 16.76 -15.04
N PRO A 307 -11.17 17.60 -15.07
CA PRO A 307 -11.22 18.84 -14.27
C PRO A 307 -10.96 18.62 -12.77
N GLN A 308 -11.38 17.48 -12.23
CA GLN A 308 -11.16 17.06 -10.83
C GLN A 308 -9.69 16.67 -10.53
N GLU A 309 -8.82 16.67 -11.53
CA GLU A 309 -7.37 16.41 -11.44
C GLU A 309 -6.53 17.67 -11.67
N ALA A 310 -7.14 18.84 -11.88
CA ALA A 310 -6.42 20.05 -12.31
C ALA A 310 -5.35 20.56 -11.32
N GLN A 311 -5.42 20.15 -10.04
CA GLN A 311 -4.43 20.50 -9.01
C GLN A 311 -3.43 19.37 -8.72
N ASP A 312 -3.48 18.29 -9.48
CA ASP A 312 -2.60 17.14 -9.32
C ASP A 312 -1.25 17.39 -9.99
N GLU A 313 -0.15 17.05 -9.33
CA GLU A 313 1.21 17.22 -9.86
C GLU A 313 1.42 16.41 -11.15
N THR A 314 0.63 15.36 -11.36
CA THR A 314 0.69 14.51 -12.56
C THR A 314 -0.22 15.00 -13.68
N VAL A 315 -0.71 16.26 -13.67
CA VAL A 315 -1.65 16.79 -14.67
C VAL A 315 -1.13 16.60 -16.12
N GLY A 316 0.19 16.64 -16.34
CA GLY A 316 0.80 16.46 -17.65
C GLY A 316 0.89 15.02 -18.18
N LEU A 317 0.60 14.00 -17.37
CA LEU A 317 0.76 12.60 -17.78
C LEU A 317 -0.36 12.12 -18.74
N PRO A 318 -0.05 11.29 -19.76
CA PRO A 318 -1.09 10.62 -20.55
C PRO A 318 -2.03 9.75 -19.69
N ARG A 319 -3.30 9.60 -20.11
CA ARG A 319 -4.32 8.85 -19.37
C ARG A 319 -5.14 7.93 -20.25
N LEU A 320 -5.56 6.81 -19.66
CA LEU A 320 -6.68 6.01 -20.14
C LEU A 320 -7.86 6.18 -19.17
N ILE A 321 -9.05 6.30 -19.73
CA ILE A 321 -10.31 6.29 -18.98
C ILE A 321 -11.13 5.07 -19.38
N LEU A 322 -11.74 4.43 -18.38
CA LEU A 322 -12.59 3.27 -18.59
C LEU A 322 -13.63 3.15 -17.47
N TYR A 323 -14.78 2.57 -17.80
CA TYR A 323 -15.78 2.18 -16.81
C TYR A 323 -15.51 0.74 -16.37
N PHE A 324 -14.58 0.57 -15.45
CA PHE A 324 -14.21 -0.74 -14.92
C PHE A 324 -15.32 -1.30 -14.02
N ASN A 325 -15.55 -2.61 -14.07
CA ASN A 325 -16.59 -3.29 -13.30
C ASN A 325 -16.33 -3.37 -11.78
N GLN A 326 -15.15 -2.94 -11.32
CA GLN A 326 -14.73 -2.91 -9.91
C GLN A 326 -14.74 -4.29 -9.22
N ARG A 327 -14.72 -5.37 -10.00
CA ARG A 327 -14.81 -6.75 -9.50
C ARG A 327 -13.64 -7.60 -9.97
N ASP A 328 -13.31 -7.54 -11.25
CA ASP A 328 -12.37 -8.49 -11.86
C ASP A 328 -10.95 -7.92 -11.81
N LEU A 329 -10.41 -7.74 -10.59
CA LEU A 329 -9.12 -7.09 -10.36
C LEU A 329 -7.95 -7.90 -10.92
N GLY A 330 -8.02 -9.24 -10.94
CA GLY A 330 -7.04 -10.08 -11.63
C GLY A 330 -6.91 -9.72 -13.13
N ARG A 331 -8.03 -9.47 -13.81
CA ARG A 331 -8.05 -9.00 -15.21
C ARG A 331 -7.48 -7.58 -15.34
N LEU A 332 -7.72 -6.69 -14.36
CA LEU A 332 -7.09 -5.37 -14.34
C LEU A 332 -5.55 -5.48 -14.24
N TYR A 333 -5.03 -6.41 -13.43
CA TYR A 333 -3.58 -6.66 -13.35
C TYR A 333 -3.02 -7.19 -14.68
N GLN A 334 -3.73 -8.09 -15.36
CA GLN A 334 -3.35 -8.53 -16.71
C GLN A 334 -3.35 -7.37 -17.73
N MET A 335 -4.30 -6.44 -17.63
CA MET A 335 -4.34 -5.23 -18.45
C MET A 335 -3.14 -4.32 -18.17
N ILE A 336 -2.79 -4.10 -16.90
CA ILE A 336 -1.61 -3.32 -16.51
C ILE A 336 -0.32 -4.00 -17.03
N ALA A 337 -0.21 -5.32 -16.90
CA ALA A 337 0.92 -6.06 -17.45
C ALA A 337 1.02 -5.88 -18.98
N THR A 338 -0.10 -5.92 -19.68
CA THR A 338 -0.18 -5.69 -21.14
C THR A 338 0.27 -4.27 -21.51
N ILE A 339 -0.23 -3.25 -20.79
CA ILE A 339 0.19 -1.85 -20.94
C ILE A 339 1.71 -1.72 -20.78
N ASN A 340 2.28 -2.36 -19.77
CA ASN A 340 3.71 -2.28 -19.47
C ASN A 340 4.60 -3.04 -20.46
N GLN A 341 4.11 -4.12 -21.07
CA GLN A 341 4.86 -4.85 -22.12
C GLN A 341 4.98 -4.06 -23.42
N MET A 342 4.06 -3.13 -23.66
CA MET A 342 3.89 -2.46 -24.96
C MET A 342 4.54 -1.06 -25.03
N GLY A 343 5.10 -0.55 -23.93
CA GLY A 343 5.84 0.71 -23.94
C GLY A 343 7.33 0.54 -24.22
N THR A 344 7.91 1.55 -24.88
CA THR A 344 9.38 1.64 -25.00
C THR A 344 9.89 2.35 -23.75
N PRO A 345 10.77 1.74 -22.92
CA PRO A 345 11.30 2.40 -21.75
C PRO A 345 12.09 3.65 -22.18
N SER A 346 11.84 4.79 -21.54
CA SER A 346 12.69 5.97 -21.75
C SER A 346 14.05 5.75 -21.08
N ALA A 347 15.10 6.43 -21.56
CA ALA A 347 16.43 6.34 -20.96
C ALA A 347 16.47 6.90 -19.51
N GLU A 348 15.53 7.78 -19.15
CA GLU A 348 15.37 8.31 -17.79
C GLU A 348 14.64 7.32 -16.86
N ASP A 349 13.66 6.57 -17.37
CA ASP A 349 12.95 5.51 -16.61
C ASP A 349 13.85 4.31 -16.28
N ALA A 350 14.86 4.05 -17.09
CA ALA A 350 15.85 3.00 -16.85
C ALA A 350 16.83 3.35 -15.73
N ALA A 351 16.95 4.64 -15.35
CA ALA A 351 17.88 5.08 -14.33
C ALA A 351 17.29 4.96 -12.93
N HIS A 352 16.06 5.45 -12.68
CA HIS A 352 15.51 5.53 -11.32
C HIS A 352 13.96 5.67 -11.31
N PRO A 353 13.16 4.64 -10.93
CA PRO A 353 11.69 4.69 -10.80
C PRO A 353 11.16 5.59 -9.67
N GLU A 354 11.96 6.52 -9.15
CA GLU A 354 11.88 7.06 -7.80
C GLU A 354 10.67 7.94 -7.49
N ARG A 355 9.95 8.46 -8.50
CA ARG A 355 8.90 9.45 -8.27
C ARG A 355 7.49 8.89 -8.49
N LYS A 356 6.70 8.98 -7.42
CA LYS A 356 5.27 8.66 -7.35
C LYS A 356 4.39 9.76 -7.93
#